data_AF-A0A1M7TQB3-F1
#
_entry.id   AF-A0A1M7TQB3-F1
#
_cell.length_a   1.000
_cell.length_b   1.000
_cell.length_c   1.000
_cell.angle_alpha   90.00
_cell.angle_beta   90.00
_cell.angle_gamma   90.00
#
_symmetry.space_group_name_H-M   'P 1'
#
loop_
_entity.id
_entity.type
_entity.pdbx_description
1 polymer ?
#
loop_
_entity_poly.entity_id
_entity_poly.type
_entity_poly.pdbx_seq_one_letter_code
_entity_poly.pdbx_strand_id
1 'polypeptide(L)'
;MSTVAAVREELVARGLVDGLPEAFLAGVTRFARPPQPELDALAAAARALAGRLAAGEAGEGDLPLLTRVLFFAGHGGVLAAHGLPTPAYDVLGSYRDNLATPLGPRLAERPRAGDRRWRVLGRDVGFPIGVPACVLGGGEEWVRHFARNGYSVLTYKTVRSRAHEPNAQPNWVFAARQARSLPPGAAAEVTADPWDWVAPGSPDVSTVNSFGVPSPAPEQWMADLERSLAAVDDDQLLVVSVMGEGDGTGLVDDFAATARLTQEAGATVVELNLSCPNTLSASAAAGVKPPLCLDADATVAVVEGVRRALDDRTGLVAKLSWLDGPRLSALVPRLAPLVDGVAGINTLQSRVVRSDGEPTFPGRELAGLSGVAVRDSALDFTRRLVALRDAGGRHFDVLAMGGVTDPASFEALFGLGADAVQSASGAFANPFLARDCVAALGEMLPRALEPVR
;
A
#
# COMPACT_ATOMS: atom_id res chain seq x y z
N MET A 1 -25.04 24.20 5.25
CA MET A 1 -25.25 23.43 4.01
C MET A 1 -24.83 21.99 4.29
N SER A 2 -25.61 20.99 3.88
CA SER A 2 -25.20 19.58 4.05
C SER A 2 -24.01 19.27 3.15
N THR A 3 -23.23 18.22 3.46
CA THR A 3 -22.04 17.90 2.66
C THR A 3 -22.43 17.45 1.25
N VAL A 4 -23.55 16.71 1.13
CA VAL A 4 -24.12 16.35 -0.18
C VAL A 4 -24.55 17.57 -0.98
N ALA A 5 -25.12 18.60 -0.34
CA ALA A 5 -25.49 19.84 -1.03
C ALA A 5 -24.25 20.60 -1.55
N ALA A 6 -23.15 20.63 -0.77
CA ALA A 6 -21.90 21.24 -1.21
C ALA A 6 -21.31 20.53 -2.44
N VAL A 7 -21.25 19.20 -2.40
CA VAL A 7 -20.80 18.38 -3.54
C VAL A 7 -21.70 18.62 -4.75
N ARG A 8 -23.02 18.65 -4.55
CA ARG A 8 -23.97 18.92 -5.63
C ARG A 8 -23.71 20.27 -6.28
N GLU A 9 -23.52 21.34 -5.50
CA GLU A 9 -23.23 22.67 -6.04
C GLU A 9 -21.98 22.65 -6.92
N GLU A 10 -20.92 21.96 -6.49
CA GLU A 10 -19.71 21.80 -7.29
C GLU A 10 -19.94 20.98 -8.57
N LEU A 11 -20.71 19.89 -8.50
CA LEU A 11 -21.07 19.09 -9.68
C LEU A 11 -21.88 19.90 -10.70
N VAL A 12 -22.84 20.72 -10.22
CA VAL A 12 -23.64 21.61 -11.06
C VAL A 12 -22.75 22.69 -11.68
N ALA A 13 -21.89 23.33 -10.89
CA ALA A 13 -20.97 24.36 -11.38
C ALA A 13 -20.01 23.84 -12.45
N ARG A 14 -19.61 22.56 -12.37
CA ARG A 14 -18.76 21.88 -13.36
C ARG A 14 -19.55 21.27 -14.54
N GLY A 15 -20.88 21.34 -14.54
CA GLY A 15 -21.72 20.75 -15.58
C GLY A 15 -21.68 19.21 -15.63
N LEU A 16 -21.40 18.55 -14.51
CA LEU A 16 -21.17 17.10 -14.45
C LEU A 16 -22.44 16.27 -14.20
N VAL A 17 -23.54 16.88 -13.76
CA VAL A 17 -24.74 16.15 -13.32
C VAL A 17 -25.39 15.36 -14.47
N ASP A 18 -25.58 15.99 -15.63
CA ASP A 18 -26.34 15.41 -16.75
C ASP A 18 -25.66 14.18 -17.36
N GLY A 19 -24.32 14.16 -17.42
CA GLY A 19 -23.53 13.05 -17.96
C GLY A 19 -23.01 12.07 -16.91
N LEU A 20 -23.37 12.25 -15.64
CA LEU A 20 -22.86 11.45 -14.53
C LEU A 20 -23.17 9.94 -14.68
N PRO A 21 -24.41 9.52 -15.06
CA PRO A 21 -24.70 8.11 -15.25
C PRO A 21 -23.85 7.47 -16.36
N GLU A 22 -23.67 8.16 -17.49
CA GLU A 22 -22.88 7.69 -18.63
C GLU A 22 -21.40 7.58 -18.26
N ALA A 23 -20.84 8.57 -17.57
CA ALA A 23 -19.46 8.54 -17.08
C ALA A 23 -19.23 7.38 -16.10
N PHE A 24 -20.17 7.18 -15.16
CA PHE A 24 -20.12 6.06 -14.22
C PHE A 24 -20.14 4.70 -14.93
N LEU A 25 -21.04 4.51 -15.90
CA LEU A 25 -21.14 3.26 -16.66
C LEU A 25 -19.90 3.04 -17.54
N ALA A 26 -19.32 4.09 -18.11
CA ALA A 26 -18.08 4.02 -18.87
C ALA A 26 -16.90 3.56 -17.99
N GLY A 27 -16.83 4.02 -16.74
CA GLY A 27 -15.81 3.57 -15.79
C GLY A 27 -16.03 2.12 -15.33
N VAL A 28 -17.27 1.77 -14.96
CA VAL A 28 -17.66 0.38 -14.60
C VAL A 28 -17.31 -0.60 -15.72
N THR A 29 -17.46 -0.21 -16.98
CA THR A 29 -17.24 -1.08 -18.14
C THR A 29 -15.86 -0.94 -18.79
N ARG A 30 -14.96 -0.12 -18.22
CA ARG A 30 -13.68 0.28 -18.83
C ARG A 30 -12.77 -0.90 -19.16
N PHE A 31 -12.66 -1.86 -18.24
CA PHE A 31 -11.70 -2.98 -18.36
C PHE A 31 -12.38 -4.33 -18.60
N ALA A 32 -13.65 -4.44 -18.24
CA ALA A 32 -14.47 -5.63 -18.35
C ALA A 32 -15.94 -5.22 -18.19
N ARG A 33 -16.89 -6.08 -18.58
CA ARG A 33 -18.32 -5.75 -18.52
C ARG A 33 -19.03 -6.62 -17.47
N PRO A 34 -19.80 -6.03 -16.53
CA PRO A 34 -20.67 -6.79 -15.64
C PRO A 34 -21.73 -7.60 -16.42
N PRO A 35 -22.28 -8.68 -15.83
CA PRO A 35 -23.48 -9.32 -16.35
C PRO A 35 -24.59 -8.30 -16.61
N GLN A 36 -25.36 -8.47 -17.68
CA GLN A 36 -26.36 -7.48 -18.10
C GLN A 36 -27.34 -7.07 -16.98
N PRO A 37 -27.89 -8.01 -16.16
CA PRO A 37 -28.78 -7.62 -15.06
C PRO A 37 -28.12 -6.73 -14.00
N GLU A 38 -26.83 -6.95 -13.72
CA GLU A 38 -26.06 -6.11 -12.79
C GLU A 38 -25.81 -4.73 -13.39
N LEU A 39 -25.42 -4.68 -14.66
CA LEU A 39 -25.21 -3.42 -15.39
C LEU A 39 -26.48 -2.57 -15.46
N ASP A 40 -27.65 -3.19 -15.70
CA ASP A 40 -28.95 -2.52 -15.72
C ASP A 40 -29.31 -1.93 -14.35
N ALA A 41 -29.04 -2.68 -13.27
CA ALA A 41 -29.26 -2.21 -11.90
C ALA A 41 -28.35 -1.01 -11.55
N LEU A 42 -27.07 -1.07 -11.93
CA LEU A 42 -26.11 0.03 -11.75
C LEU A 42 -26.54 1.27 -12.55
N ALA A 43 -27.00 1.10 -13.79
CA ALA A 43 -27.50 2.20 -14.63
C ALA A 43 -28.75 2.86 -14.02
N ALA A 44 -29.71 2.06 -13.56
CA ALA A 44 -30.93 2.56 -12.92
C ALA A 44 -30.62 3.37 -11.65
N ALA A 45 -29.72 2.85 -10.80
CA ALA A 45 -29.31 3.53 -9.57
C ALA A 45 -28.61 4.87 -9.87
N ALA A 46 -27.67 4.90 -10.82
CA ALA A 46 -26.95 6.11 -11.20
C ALA A 46 -27.87 7.18 -11.81
N ARG A 47 -28.82 6.80 -12.67
CA ARG A 47 -29.82 7.72 -13.23
C ARG A 47 -30.75 8.29 -12.15
N ALA A 48 -31.20 7.45 -11.22
CA ALA A 48 -32.04 7.91 -10.11
C ALA A 48 -31.29 8.90 -9.21
N LEU A 49 -30.01 8.65 -8.93
CA LEU A 49 -29.16 9.59 -8.20
C LEU A 49 -28.99 10.92 -8.97
N ALA A 50 -28.67 10.87 -10.26
CA ALA A 50 -28.52 12.06 -11.09
C ALA A 50 -29.80 12.91 -11.12
N GLY A 51 -30.98 12.27 -11.21
CA GLY A 51 -32.27 12.95 -11.10
C GLY A 51 -32.46 13.68 -9.77
N ARG A 52 -32.13 13.04 -8.64
CA ARG A 52 -32.17 13.69 -7.31
C ARG A 52 -31.16 14.84 -7.19
N LEU A 53 -29.97 14.69 -7.73
CA LEU A 53 -28.96 15.76 -7.79
C LEU A 53 -29.47 16.94 -8.61
N ALA A 54 -30.04 16.71 -9.79
CA ALA A 54 -30.59 17.79 -10.64
C ALA A 54 -31.72 18.54 -9.92
N ALA A 55 -32.67 17.81 -9.31
CA ALA A 55 -33.82 18.37 -8.60
C ALA A 55 -33.46 19.07 -7.27
N GLY A 56 -32.24 18.89 -6.74
CA GLY A 56 -31.87 19.39 -5.42
C GLY A 56 -32.48 18.58 -4.27
N GLU A 57 -32.86 17.34 -4.54
CA GLU A 57 -33.48 16.41 -3.60
C GLU A 57 -32.48 15.41 -3.00
N ALA A 58 -31.24 15.39 -3.49
CA ALA A 58 -30.19 14.52 -2.97
C ALA A 58 -29.82 14.89 -1.52
N GLY A 59 -29.78 13.89 -0.64
CA GLY A 59 -29.51 14.06 0.79
C GLY A 59 -28.39 13.16 1.30
N GLU A 60 -28.10 13.21 2.60
CA GLU A 60 -27.03 12.40 3.22
C GLU A 60 -27.22 10.88 3.01
N GLY A 61 -28.47 10.40 2.87
CA GLY A 61 -28.76 9.01 2.53
C GLY A 61 -28.25 8.58 1.15
N ASP A 62 -27.98 9.53 0.25
CA ASP A 62 -27.40 9.27 -1.07
C ASP A 62 -25.88 9.16 -1.05
N LEU A 63 -25.22 9.58 0.03
CA LEU A 63 -23.77 9.66 0.10
C LEU A 63 -23.06 8.35 -0.28
N PRO A 64 -23.49 7.15 0.19
CA PRO A 64 -22.83 5.90 -0.22
C PRO A 64 -22.88 5.65 -1.73
N LEU A 65 -24.02 5.93 -2.37
CA LEU A 65 -24.18 5.75 -3.82
C LEU A 65 -23.43 6.84 -4.58
N LEU A 66 -23.52 8.09 -4.12
CA LEU A 66 -22.80 9.24 -4.69
C LEU A 66 -21.29 9.01 -4.68
N THR A 67 -20.75 8.50 -3.58
CA THR A 67 -19.33 8.15 -3.47
C THR A 67 -18.91 7.11 -4.51
N ARG A 68 -19.68 6.01 -4.65
CA ARG A 68 -19.39 4.98 -5.66
C ARG A 68 -19.48 5.55 -7.08
N VAL A 69 -20.53 6.32 -7.36
CA VAL A 69 -20.80 6.89 -8.69
C VAL A 69 -19.71 7.86 -9.09
N LEU A 70 -19.33 8.80 -8.21
CA LEU A 70 -18.27 9.76 -8.50
C LEU A 70 -16.90 9.09 -8.62
N PHE A 71 -16.61 8.05 -7.83
CA PHE A 71 -15.34 7.33 -7.94
C PHE A 71 -15.20 6.68 -9.34
N PHE A 72 -16.18 5.89 -9.77
CA PHE A 72 -16.15 5.25 -11.08
C PHE A 72 -16.47 6.20 -12.25
N ALA A 73 -16.94 7.42 -12.00
CA ALA A 73 -17.04 8.46 -13.03
C ALA A 73 -15.72 9.24 -13.21
N GLY A 74 -14.66 8.94 -12.46
CA GLY A 74 -13.40 9.71 -12.51
C GLY A 74 -13.51 11.07 -11.82
N HIS A 75 -14.42 11.21 -10.86
CA HIS A 75 -14.73 12.45 -10.13
C HIS A 75 -14.52 12.33 -8.62
N GLY A 76 -13.77 11.33 -8.16
CA GLY A 76 -13.42 11.16 -6.74
C GLY A 76 -12.74 12.39 -6.13
N GLY A 77 -12.04 13.19 -6.94
CA GLY A 77 -11.42 14.45 -6.50
C GLY A 77 -12.42 15.48 -5.94
N VAL A 78 -13.67 15.47 -6.41
CA VAL A 78 -14.74 16.33 -5.87
C VAL A 78 -15.06 15.94 -4.43
N LEU A 79 -15.15 14.63 -4.15
CA LEU A 79 -15.37 14.13 -2.78
C LEU A 79 -14.21 14.53 -1.86
N ALA A 80 -12.97 14.33 -2.33
CA ALA A 80 -11.77 14.69 -1.58
C ALA A 80 -11.71 16.18 -1.24
N ALA A 81 -12.06 17.06 -2.19
CA ALA A 81 -12.08 18.51 -1.99
C ALA A 81 -13.07 18.96 -0.90
N HIS A 82 -14.15 18.22 -0.71
CA HIS A 82 -15.14 18.44 0.35
C HIS A 82 -14.88 17.64 1.63
N GLY A 83 -13.70 17.03 1.78
CA GLY A 83 -13.35 16.27 3.00
C GLY A 83 -14.11 14.95 3.15
N LEU A 84 -14.74 14.45 2.09
CA LEU A 84 -15.49 13.20 2.13
C LEU A 84 -14.58 11.98 1.93
N PRO A 85 -14.92 10.83 2.53
CA PRO A 85 -14.22 9.58 2.27
C PRO A 85 -14.29 9.19 0.78
N THR A 86 -13.13 9.01 0.17
CA THR A 86 -12.95 8.41 -1.15
C THR A 86 -11.73 7.49 -1.11
N PRO A 87 -11.70 6.38 -1.85
CA PRO A 87 -10.49 5.58 -1.96
C PRO A 87 -9.34 6.42 -2.50
N ALA A 88 -8.13 6.18 -2.02
CA ALA A 88 -6.97 7.01 -2.33
C ALA A 88 -6.42 6.77 -3.75
N TYR A 89 -6.68 5.64 -4.39
CA TYR A 89 -6.15 5.31 -5.72
C TYR A 89 -7.26 5.32 -6.77
N ASP A 90 -7.03 5.98 -7.90
CA ASP A 90 -7.94 5.93 -9.05
C ASP A 90 -7.70 4.64 -9.85
N VAL A 91 -8.63 3.69 -9.73
CA VAL A 91 -8.55 2.38 -10.41
C VAL A 91 -8.75 2.48 -11.93
N LEU A 92 -9.27 3.60 -12.44
CA LEU A 92 -9.49 3.83 -13.87
C LEU A 92 -8.27 4.50 -14.54
N GLY A 93 -7.62 5.41 -13.81
CA GLY A 93 -6.43 6.14 -14.22
C GLY A 93 -5.18 5.28 -14.35
N SER A 94 -4.25 5.69 -15.23
CA SER A 94 -3.00 4.96 -15.42
C SER A 94 -2.13 5.01 -14.17
N TYR A 95 -1.16 4.11 -14.08
CA TYR A 95 -0.13 4.17 -13.03
C TYR A 95 0.53 5.56 -12.96
N ARG A 96 0.84 6.15 -14.13
CA ARG A 96 1.49 7.46 -14.21
C ARG A 96 0.57 8.60 -13.75
N ASP A 97 -0.70 8.56 -14.13
CA ASP A 97 -1.68 9.58 -13.71
C ASP A 97 -1.84 9.57 -12.19
N ASN A 98 -1.89 8.36 -11.60
CA ASN A 98 -1.96 8.20 -10.16
C ASN A 98 -0.72 8.74 -9.43
N LEU A 99 0.47 8.76 -10.05
CA LEU A 99 1.66 9.34 -9.40
C LEU A 99 1.61 10.87 -9.32
N ALA A 100 0.92 11.53 -10.24
CA ALA A 100 0.94 12.98 -10.35
C ALA A 100 0.11 13.68 -9.28
N THR A 101 -0.99 13.08 -8.82
CA THR A 101 -1.87 13.70 -7.82
C THR A 101 -2.49 12.64 -6.93
N PRO A 102 -2.17 12.64 -5.63
CA PRO A 102 -2.85 11.81 -4.64
C PRO A 102 -4.35 12.09 -4.63
N LEU A 103 -5.15 11.03 -4.72
CA LEU A 103 -6.58 11.12 -4.46
C LEU A 103 -6.84 10.88 -2.97
N GLY A 104 -7.80 11.59 -2.40
CA GLY A 104 -8.17 11.51 -0.99
C GLY A 104 -8.24 12.88 -0.30
N PRO A 105 -9.09 13.02 0.73
CA PRO A 105 -9.20 14.26 1.48
C PRO A 105 -7.88 14.59 2.20
N ARG A 106 -7.55 15.88 2.24
CA ARG A 106 -6.47 16.40 3.06
C ARG A 106 -7.05 16.93 4.36
N LEU A 107 -6.57 16.42 5.50
CA LEU A 107 -6.96 16.93 6.81
C LEU A 107 -6.45 18.36 7.01
N ALA A 108 -7.26 19.19 7.67
CA ALA A 108 -6.91 20.58 7.98
C ALA A 108 -5.66 20.66 8.88
N GLU A 109 -5.56 19.73 9.83
CA GLU A 109 -4.43 19.57 10.73
C GLU A 109 -3.97 18.10 10.71
N ARG A 110 -2.66 17.91 10.86
CA ARG A 110 -2.06 16.56 10.93
C ARG A 110 -2.46 15.89 12.25
N PRO A 111 -3.07 14.69 12.24
CA PRO A 111 -3.30 13.92 13.45
C PRO A 111 -1.99 13.60 14.16
N ARG A 112 -1.94 13.85 15.48
CA ARG A 112 -0.78 13.56 16.34
C ARG A 112 -1.25 12.97 17.67
N ALA A 113 -0.43 12.11 18.26
CA ALA A 113 -0.64 11.55 19.59
C ALA A 113 -0.04 12.47 20.68
N GLY A 114 -0.38 13.76 20.64
CA GLY A 114 0.33 14.81 21.38
C GLY A 114 1.83 14.83 21.02
N ASP A 115 2.69 15.01 22.04
CA ASP A 115 4.15 15.00 21.89
C ASP A 115 4.77 13.60 22.05
N ARG A 116 3.94 12.55 22.16
CA ARG A 116 4.44 11.17 22.32
C ARG A 116 5.20 10.74 21.06
N ARG A 117 6.30 10.03 21.29
CA ARG A 117 7.19 9.50 20.25
C ARG A 117 7.45 8.02 20.47
N TRP A 118 7.78 7.29 19.41
CA TRP A 118 8.19 5.89 19.44
C TRP A 118 9.53 5.74 18.75
N ARG A 119 10.37 4.82 19.23
CA ARG A 119 11.65 4.50 18.59
C ARG A 119 11.40 3.47 17.48
N VAL A 120 11.70 3.84 16.25
CA VAL A 120 11.62 2.97 15.06
C VAL A 120 12.89 3.17 14.22
N LEU A 121 13.62 2.09 13.96
CA LEU A 121 14.85 2.03 13.16
C LEU A 121 15.88 3.07 13.62
N GLY A 122 16.04 3.17 14.94
CA GLY A 122 16.94 4.14 15.57
C GLY A 122 16.45 5.59 15.58
N ARG A 123 15.26 5.89 15.04
CA ARG A 123 14.66 7.24 14.96
C ARG A 123 13.45 7.42 15.86
N ASP A 124 13.24 8.65 16.31
CA ASP A 124 12.03 9.02 17.06
C ASP A 124 10.95 9.43 16.07
N VAL A 125 9.87 8.67 15.99
CA VAL A 125 8.74 8.94 15.12
C VAL A 125 7.51 9.32 15.94
N GLY A 126 6.53 9.98 15.32
CA GLY A 126 5.19 10.15 15.86
C GLY A 126 4.45 8.81 16.00
N PHE A 127 3.13 8.81 15.95
CA PHE A 127 2.37 7.57 16.06
C PHE A 127 2.86 6.54 15.00
N PRO A 128 3.25 5.31 15.38
CA PRO A 128 4.06 4.40 14.54
C PRO A 128 3.22 3.65 13.49
N ILE A 129 2.27 4.37 12.87
CA ILE A 129 1.54 3.92 11.69
C ILE A 129 2.23 4.39 10.42
N GLY A 130 2.23 3.53 9.41
CA GLY A 130 2.93 3.74 8.17
C GLY A 130 2.19 3.36 6.91
N VAL A 131 2.77 3.72 5.78
CA VAL A 131 2.41 3.24 4.44
C VAL A 131 3.60 2.43 3.93
N PRO A 132 3.44 1.14 3.59
CA PRO A 132 4.54 0.32 3.11
C PRO A 132 4.87 0.67 1.66
N ALA A 133 6.01 0.17 1.15
CA ALA A 133 6.36 0.35 -0.25
C ALA A 133 5.23 -0.15 -1.18
N CYS A 134 4.51 0.79 -1.80
CA CYS A 134 3.46 0.57 -2.78
C CYS A 134 3.22 1.87 -3.56
N VAL A 135 2.25 1.90 -4.49
CA VAL A 135 1.98 3.09 -5.31
C VAL A 135 1.62 4.34 -4.49
N LEU A 136 1.12 4.17 -3.27
CA LEU A 136 0.78 5.23 -2.31
C LEU A 136 2.00 5.95 -1.70
N GLY A 137 3.21 5.49 -2.00
CA GLY A 137 4.48 6.18 -1.73
C GLY A 137 5.25 6.48 -3.02
N GLY A 138 4.53 6.66 -4.13
CA GLY A 138 5.09 6.68 -5.49
C GLY A 138 5.84 7.95 -5.90
N GLY A 139 5.89 8.96 -5.03
CA GLY A 139 6.66 10.18 -5.22
C GLY A 139 6.37 11.25 -4.17
N GLU A 140 6.90 12.46 -4.36
CA GLU A 140 6.83 13.58 -3.40
C GLU A 140 5.40 13.87 -2.94
N GLU A 141 4.46 14.05 -3.87
CA GLU A 141 3.09 14.45 -3.54
C GLU A 141 2.39 13.38 -2.67
N TRP A 142 2.65 12.11 -2.95
CA TRP A 142 2.12 10.99 -2.16
C TRP A 142 2.71 10.93 -0.76
N VAL A 143 4.04 11.06 -0.65
CA VAL A 143 4.73 11.13 0.64
C VAL A 143 4.18 12.29 1.47
N ARG A 144 4.10 13.48 0.88
CA ARG A 144 3.56 14.69 1.51
C ARG A 144 2.09 14.53 1.92
N HIS A 145 1.28 13.89 1.09
CA HIS A 145 -0.13 13.64 1.38
C HIS A 145 -0.31 12.77 2.63
N PHE A 146 0.32 11.58 2.66
CA PHE A 146 0.19 10.69 3.81
C PHE A 146 0.87 11.24 5.07
N ALA A 147 2.00 11.92 4.92
CA ALA A 147 2.66 12.62 6.02
C ALA A 147 1.70 13.60 6.72
N ARG A 148 1.01 14.45 5.94
CA ARG A 148 0.05 15.43 6.45
C ARG A 148 -1.22 14.79 7.01
N ASN A 149 -1.57 13.58 6.57
CA ASN A 149 -2.73 12.82 7.05
C ASN A 149 -2.41 11.93 8.26
N GLY A 150 -1.25 12.08 8.91
CA GLY A 150 -0.95 11.52 10.23
C GLY A 150 -0.05 10.27 10.22
N TYR A 151 0.39 9.82 9.06
CA TYR A 151 1.35 8.71 8.96
C TYR A 151 2.75 9.18 9.32
N SER A 152 3.49 8.38 10.10
CA SER A 152 4.84 8.73 10.57
C SER A 152 5.93 7.75 10.12
N VAL A 153 5.57 6.57 9.59
CA VAL A 153 6.52 5.59 9.05
C VAL A 153 6.21 5.32 7.56
N LEU A 154 6.66 6.21 6.70
CA LEU A 154 6.39 6.17 5.26
C LEU A 154 7.45 5.34 4.55
N THR A 155 7.09 4.78 3.40
CA THR A 155 8.04 4.09 2.54
C THR A 155 7.94 4.60 1.12
N TYR A 156 9.01 5.21 0.62
CA TYR A 156 9.17 5.55 -0.78
C TYR A 156 9.14 4.24 -1.59
N LYS A 157 8.27 4.23 -2.60
CA LYS A 157 7.97 3.06 -3.41
C LYS A 157 9.25 2.44 -4.00
N THR A 158 9.25 1.11 -4.13
CA THR A 158 10.39 0.35 -4.63
C THR A 158 10.92 0.88 -5.97
N VAL A 159 12.19 1.28 -5.99
CA VAL A 159 12.93 1.71 -7.18
C VAL A 159 13.92 0.63 -7.64
N ARG A 160 14.37 0.76 -8.89
CA ARG A 160 15.34 -0.15 -9.54
C ARG A 160 16.51 0.66 -10.09
N SER A 161 17.62 -0.02 -10.42
CA SER A 161 18.80 0.56 -11.09
C SER A 161 18.53 1.07 -12.51
N ARG A 162 17.37 0.72 -13.10
CA ARG A 162 16.95 1.16 -14.43
C ARG A 162 15.45 1.40 -14.51
N ALA A 163 15.04 2.13 -15.54
CA ALA A 163 13.62 2.34 -15.83
C ALA A 163 12.90 1.00 -16.09
N HIS A 164 11.69 0.88 -15.57
CA HIS A 164 10.80 -0.26 -15.74
C HIS A 164 9.36 0.22 -15.88
N GLU A 165 8.71 -0.17 -16.97
CA GLU A 165 7.33 0.24 -17.24
C GLU A 165 6.33 -0.51 -16.34
N PRO A 166 5.19 0.11 -16.00
CA PRO A 166 4.12 -0.60 -15.31
C PRO A 166 3.49 -1.65 -16.23
N ASN A 167 2.99 -2.72 -15.62
CA ASN A 167 2.11 -3.67 -16.29
C ASN A 167 0.87 -2.96 -16.89
N ALA A 168 0.29 -3.54 -17.94
CA ALA A 168 -0.94 -3.03 -18.55
C ALA A 168 -2.09 -2.92 -17.53
N GLN A 169 -2.93 -1.88 -17.65
CA GLN A 169 -4.07 -1.67 -16.76
C GLN A 169 -5.15 -2.77 -16.86
N PRO A 170 -6.02 -2.93 -15.84
CA PRO A 170 -5.96 -2.27 -14.53
C PRO A 170 -4.74 -2.74 -13.73
N ASN A 171 -4.28 -1.94 -12.76
CA ASN A 171 -3.13 -2.32 -11.92
C ASN A 171 -3.52 -2.72 -10.50
N TRP A 172 -4.64 -2.21 -10.00
CA TRP A 172 -5.15 -2.47 -8.65
C TRP A 172 -6.67 -2.49 -8.70
N VAL A 173 -7.29 -3.52 -8.14
CA VAL A 173 -8.75 -3.62 -8.02
C VAL A 173 -9.13 -4.11 -6.62
N PHE A 174 -10.37 -3.82 -6.22
CA PHE A 174 -10.95 -4.43 -5.03
C PHE A 174 -11.18 -5.93 -5.27
N ALA A 175 -11.04 -6.72 -4.20
CA ALA A 175 -11.45 -8.11 -4.15
C ALA A 175 -12.62 -8.22 -3.18
N ALA A 176 -13.77 -7.64 -3.56
CA ALA A 176 -14.89 -7.39 -2.65
C ALA A 176 -15.48 -8.69 -2.04
N ARG A 177 -15.30 -9.82 -2.74
CA ARG A 177 -15.73 -11.15 -2.29
C ARG A 177 -14.80 -11.77 -1.24
N GLN A 178 -13.55 -11.30 -1.15
CA GLN A 178 -12.56 -11.80 -0.19
C GLN A 178 -12.58 -10.95 1.09
N ALA A 179 -13.71 -10.94 1.79
CA ALA A 179 -13.94 -10.12 2.98
C ALA A 179 -13.41 -10.75 4.30
N ARG A 180 -12.68 -11.86 4.23
CA ARG A 180 -12.15 -12.58 5.40
C ARG A 180 -10.72 -13.03 5.17
N SER A 181 -9.97 -13.13 6.26
CA SER A 181 -8.62 -13.67 6.22
C SER A 181 -8.60 -15.13 5.78
N LEU A 182 -7.58 -15.47 5.00
CA LEU A 182 -7.24 -16.83 4.64
C LEU A 182 -6.31 -17.43 5.71
N PRO A 183 -6.23 -18.76 5.81
CA PRO A 183 -5.21 -19.41 6.63
C PRO A 183 -3.79 -18.93 6.27
N PRO A 184 -2.86 -18.84 7.24
CA PRO A 184 -1.50 -18.38 7.00
C PRO A 184 -0.82 -19.08 5.81
N GLY A 185 -0.36 -18.29 4.84
CA GLY A 185 0.37 -18.80 3.67
C GLY A 185 -0.46 -19.54 2.63
N ALA A 186 -1.78 -19.58 2.76
CA ALA A 186 -2.64 -20.28 1.81
C ALA A 186 -2.54 -19.67 0.40
N ALA A 187 -2.39 -20.53 -0.61
CA ALA A 187 -2.67 -20.15 -1.98
C ALA A 187 -4.18 -19.92 -2.14
N ALA A 188 -4.55 -18.89 -2.87
CA ALA A 188 -5.96 -18.55 -3.10
C ALA A 188 -6.28 -18.48 -4.59
N GLU A 189 -7.49 -18.89 -4.91
CA GLU A 189 -8.20 -18.45 -6.10
C GLU A 189 -9.16 -17.33 -5.67
N VAL A 190 -8.99 -16.16 -6.26
CA VAL A 190 -9.73 -14.94 -5.88
C VAL A 190 -10.52 -14.48 -7.09
N THR A 191 -11.83 -14.35 -6.91
CA THR A 191 -12.70 -13.67 -7.89
C THR A 191 -12.71 -12.17 -7.62
N ALA A 192 -12.14 -11.39 -8.54
CA ALA A 192 -12.09 -9.93 -8.45
C ALA A 192 -12.44 -9.31 -9.80
N ASP A 193 -13.54 -8.58 -9.86
CA ASP A 193 -13.95 -7.88 -11.08
C ASP A 193 -13.42 -6.44 -11.07
N PRO A 194 -13.02 -5.85 -12.20
CA PRO A 194 -12.54 -4.47 -12.25
C PRO A 194 -13.53 -3.41 -11.76
N TRP A 195 -14.83 -3.74 -11.68
CA TRP A 195 -15.90 -2.88 -11.16
C TRP A 195 -16.31 -3.21 -9.72
N ASP A 196 -15.61 -4.14 -9.05
CA ASP A 196 -15.82 -4.44 -7.64
C ASP A 196 -15.69 -3.16 -6.80
N TRP A 197 -16.55 -3.03 -5.79
CA TRP A 197 -16.62 -1.85 -4.94
C TRP A 197 -16.64 -2.25 -3.48
N VAL A 198 -15.82 -1.57 -2.69
CA VAL A 198 -15.86 -1.64 -1.22
C VAL A 198 -16.06 -0.22 -0.72
N ALA A 199 -17.03 -0.02 0.16
CA ALA A 199 -17.29 1.30 0.74
C ALA A 199 -16.05 1.81 1.51
N PRO A 200 -15.68 3.10 1.37
CA PRO A 200 -14.55 3.65 2.09
C PRO A 200 -14.69 3.48 3.60
N GLY A 201 -13.59 3.15 4.28
CA GLY A 201 -13.60 2.87 5.72
C GLY A 201 -14.01 1.44 6.11
N SER A 202 -14.39 0.58 5.15
CA SER A 202 -14.73 -0.81 5.47
C SER A 202 -13.52 -1.57 6.05
N PRO A 203 -13.66 -2.21 7.23
CA PRO A 203 -12.58 -3.02 7.82
C PRO A 203 -12.35 -4.33 7.05
N ASP A 204 -13.30 -4.74 6.22
CA ASP A 204 -13.28 -6.00 5.47
C ASP A 204 -12.64 -5.85 4.08
N VAL A 205 -11.94 -4.75 3.82
CA VAL A 205 -11.38 -4.49 2.50
C VAL A 205 -10.24 -5.47 2.17
N SER A 206 -10.36 -6.10 1.01
CA SER A 206 -9.29 -6.81 0.32
C SER A 206 -9.11 -6.26 -1.08
N THR A 207 -7.89 -6.38 -1.59
CA THR A 207 -7.52 -5.87 -2.90
C THR A 207 -6.52 -6.78 -3.57
N VAL A 208 -6.50 -6.79 -4.89
CA VAL A 208 -5.51 -7.51 -5.69
C VAL A 208 -4.79 -6.54 -6.61
N ASN A 209 -3.48 -6.71 -6.78
CA ASN A 209 -2.68 -5.82 -7.62
C ASN A 209 -1.65 -6.55 -8.49
N SER A 210 -1.35 -5.93 -9.63
CA SER A 210 -0.36 -6.39 -10.59
C SER A 210 0.30 -5.18 -11.27
N PHE A 211 1.21 -4.52 -10.55
CA PHE A 211 1.94 -3.34 -11.05
C PHE A 211 3.21 -3.67 -11.84
N GLY A 212 3.92 -4.74 -11.47
CA GLY A 212 5.22 -5.09 -12.07
C GLY A 212 6.43 -4.36 -11.46
N VAL A 213 6.25 -3.69 -10.31
CA VAL A 213 7.28 -2.82 -9.70
C VAL A 213 7.86 -1.86 -10.76
N PRO A 214 7.01 -1.00 -11.36
CA PRO A 214 7.48 0.03 -12.28
C PRO A 214 8.59 0.85 -11.62
N SER A 215 9.43 1.54 -12.37
CA SER A 215 10.43 2.46 -11.83
C SER A 215 10.75 3.51 -12.90
N PRO A 216 10.73 4.81 -12.59
CA PRO A 216 11.41 5.79 -13.44
C PRO A 216 12.91 5.46 -13.58
N ALA A 217 13.60 6.17 -14.46
CA ALA A 217 15.07 6.11 -14.51
C ALA A 217 15.68 6.67 -13.21
N PRO A 218 16.86 6.21 -12.78
CA PRO A 218 17.57 6.71 -11.60
C PRO A 218 17.58 8.23 -11.44
N GLU A 219 17.90 8.95 -12.50
CA GLU A 219 18.00 10.41 -12.47
C GLU A 219 16.66 11.07 -12.11
N GLN A 220 15.54 10.46 -12.51
CA GLN A 220 14.21 10.97 -12.24
C GLN A 220 13.75 10.65 -10.81
N TRP A 221 13.92 9.39 -10.36
CA TRP A 221 13.46 9.01 -9.03
C TRP A 221 14.39 9.51 -7.93
N MET A 222 15.69 9.69 -8.17
CA MET A 222 16.62 10.27 -7.19
C MET A 222 16.26 11.74 -6.91
N ALA A 223 16.02 12.52 -7.95
CA ALA A 223 15.61 13.92 -7.80
C ALA A 223 14.24 14.05 -7.08
N ASP A 224 13.33 13.11 -7.32
CA ASP A 224 12.04 13.07 -6.61
C ASP A 224 12.17 12.60 -5.16
N LEU A 225 13.05 11.63 -4.89
CA LEU A 225 13.36 11.16 -3.56
C LEU A 225 13.93 12.29 -2.68
N GLU A 226 14.84 13.11 -3.21
CA GLU A 226 15.37 14.27 -2.49
C GLU A 226 14.25 15.22 -2.04
N ARG A 227 13.30 15.53 -2.93
CA ARG A 227 12.14 16.36 -2.58
C ARG A 227 11.20 15.65 -1.60
N SER A 228 11.04 14.34 -1.73
CA SER A 228 10.23 13.51 -0.82
C SER A 228 10.81 13.49 0.60
N LEU A 229 12.14 13.39 0.73
CA LEU A 229 12.84 13.47 2.01
C LEU A 229 12.68 14.86 2.65
N ALA A 230 12.65 15.93 1.84
CA ALA A 230 12.38 17.28 2.33
C ALA A 230 10.88 17.54 2.66
N ALA A 231 9.98 16.63 2.29
CA ALA A 231 8.55 16.79 2.48
C ALA A 231 8.02 16.18 3.80
N VAL A 232 8.86 15.46 4.55
CA VAL A 232 8.53 14.84 5.83
C VAL A 232 9.10 15.65 7.01
N ASP A 233 8.39 15.67 8.14
CA ASP A 233 8.80 16.35 9.37
C ASP A 233 9.84 15.52 10.17
N ASP A 234 10.41 16.10 11.22
CA ASP A 234 11.40 15.48 12.11
C ASP A 234 10.91 14.23 12.84
N ASP A 235 9.61 14.14 13.11
CA ASP A 235 8.95 12.98 13.70
C ASP A 235 8.39 11.99 12.66
N GLN A 236 8.86 12.08 11.42
CA GLN A 236 8.47 11.20 10.33
C GLN A 236 9.70 10.53 9.72
N LEU A 237 9.58 9.23 9.49
CA LEU A 237 10.60 8.42 8.84
C LEU A 237 10.15 8.10 7.42
N LEU A 238 11.00 8.41 6.43
CA LEU A 238 10.86 7.93 5.07
C LEU A 238 11.89 6.82 4.81
N VAL A 239 11.42 5.57 4.75
CA VAL A 239 12.20 4.41 4.33
C VAL A 239 12.21 4.36 2.80
N VAL A 240 13.32 3.98 2.16
CA VAL A 240 13.38 3.88 0.69
C VAL A 240 13.53 2.44 0.24
N SER A 241 12.52 1.93 -0.47
CA SER A 241 12.52 0.54 -0.93
C SER A 241 13.30 0.39 -2.25
N VAL A 242 14.10 -0.66 -2.38
CA VAL A 242 14.87 -0.97 -3.61
C VAL A 242 14.69 -2.42 -4.02
N MET A 243 14.82 -2.69 -5.31
CA MET A 243 14.88 -4.05 -5.85
C MET A 243 15.98 -4.14 -6.91
N GLY A 244 16.86 -5.13 -6.76
CA GLY A 244 17.86 -5.47 -7.75
C GLY A 244 17.35 -6.45 -8.79
N GLU A 245 18.06 -6.51 -9.91
CA GLU A 245 17.80 -7.38 -11.04
C GLU A 245 19.05 -8.19 -11.42
N GLY A 246 18.83 -9.32 -12.11
CA GLY A 246 19.89 -10.23 -12.53
C GLY A 246 19.83 -11.59 -11.83
N ASP A 247 20.97 -12.26 -11.77
CA ASP A 247 21.16 -13.56 -11.15
C ASP A 247 22.53 -13.65 -10.45
N GLY A 248 22.65 -14.59 -9.50
CA GLY A 248 23.89 -14.84 -8.77
C GLY A 248 24.55 -13.57 -8.22
N THR A 249 25.81 -13.35 -8.56
CA THR A 249 26.57 -12.16 -8.15
C THR A 249 26.06 -10.89 -8.81
N GLY A 250 25.57 -10.93 -10.04
CA GLY A 250 25.01 -9.76 -10.72
C GLY A 250 23.77 -9.21 -10.00
N LEU A 251 22.95 -10.09 -9.42
CA LEU A 251 21.83 -9.67 -8.57
C LEU A 251 22.31 -8.95 -7.31
N VAL A 252 23.34 -9.46 -6.65
CA VAL A 252 23.94 -8.84 -5.46
C VAL A 252 24.50 -7.46 -5.80
N ASP A 253 25.25 -7.36 -6.90
CA ASP A 253 25.87 -6.11 -7.35
C ASP A 253 24.81 -5.06 -7.71
N ASP A 254 23.71 -5.45 -8.35
CA ASP A 254 22.63 -4.53 -8.74
C ASP A 254 21.81 -4.04 -7.54
N PHE A 255 21.52 -4.91 -6.56
CA PHE A 255 20.95 -4.49 -5.28
C PHE A 255 21.86 -3.49 -4.57
N ALA A 256 23.16 -3.77 -4.49
CA ALA A 256 24.13 -2.88 -3.86
C ALA A 256 24.28 -1.54 -4.61
N ALA A 257 24.27 -1.56 -5.94
CA ALA A 257 24.28 -0.35 -6.76
C ALA A 257 23.02 0.50 -6.55
N THR A 258 21.84 -0.11 -6.60
CA THR A 258 20.56 0.59 -6.38
C THR A 258 20.48 1.18 -4.98
N ALA A 259 20.90 0.42 -3.96
CA ALA A 259 20.94 0.92 -2.58
C ALA A 259 21.90 2.12 -2.42
N ARG A 260 23.08 2.08 -3.06
CA ARG A 260 24.01 3.24 -3.06
C ARG A 260 23.40 4.47 -3.70
N LEU A 261 22.72 4.34 -4.84
CA LEU A 261 22.01 5.45 -5.47
C LEU A 261 20.97 6.06 -4.52
N THR A 262 20.26 5.26 -3.74
CA THR A 262 19.32 5.79 -2.73
C THR A 262 20.02 6.52 -1.58
N GLN A 263 21.17 6.01 -1.12
CA GLN A 263 21.99 6.69 -0.09
C GLN A 263 22.56 8.01 -0.62
N GLU A 264 23.03 8.04 -1.87
CA GLU A 264 23.51 9.25 -2.55
C GLU A 264 22.43 10.31 -2.67
N ALA A 265 21.17 9.91 -2.91
CA ALA A 265 20.00 10.78 -2.90
C ALA A 265 19.52 11.18 -1.48
N GLY A 266 20.25 10.78 -0.43
CA GLY A 266 20.01 11.22 0.96
C GLY A 266 19.18 10.27 1.82
N ALA A 267 18.84 9.07 1.34
CA ALA A 267 18.10 8.09 2.13
C ALA A 267 18.90 7.66 3.36
N THR A 268 18.27 7.70 4.54
CA THR A 268 18.91 7.25 5.78
C THR A 268 18.52 5.84 6.19
N VAL A 269 17.47 5.29 5.59
CA VAL A 269 17.04 3.90 5.75
C VAL A 269 16.67 3.33 4.39
N VAL A 270 17.26 2.20 4.04
CA VAL A 270 17.00 1.46 2.81
C VAL A 270 16.29 0.15 3.15
N GLU A 271 15.18 -0.13 2.46
CA GLU A 271 14.47 -1.40 2.52
C GLU A 271 14.79 -2.24 1.27
N LEU A 272 15.27 -3.45 1.47
CA LEU A 272 15.46 -4.43 0.39
C LEU A 272 14.16 -5.18 0.16
N ASN A 273 13.55 -4.98 -0.99
CA ASN A 273 12.40 -5.76 -1.42
C ASN A 273 12.87 -7.14 -1.91
N LEU A 274 12.89 -8.10 -0.99
CA LEU A 274 13.34 -9.48 -1.23
C LEU A 274 12.14 -10.42 -1.53
N SER A 275 10.95 -9.84 -1.66
CA SER A 275 9.66 -10.55 -1.62
C SER A 275 8.87 -10.46 -2.92
N CYS A 276 9.18 -9.49 -3.77
CA CYS A 276 8.67 -9.47 -5.13
C CYS A 276 9.44 -10.50 -6.00
N PRO A 277 8.77 -11.13 -6.99
CA PRO A 277 9.46 -11.96 -7.96
C PRO A 277 10.37 -11.08 -8.83
N ASN A 278 11.68 -11.35 -8.84
CA ASN A 278 12.69 -10.43 -9.39
C ASN A 278 12.62 -10.21 -10.90
N THR A 279 11.87 -11.01 -11.67
CA THR A 279 11.62 -10.75 -13.10
C THR A 279 10.39 -11.52 -13.60
N LEU A 280 9.59 -10.88 -14.46
CA LEU A 280 8.84 -11.63 -15.46
C LEU A 280 9.90 -12.25 -16.39
N SER A 281 9.92 -13.57 -16.52
CA SER A 281 10.64 -14.19 -17.63
C SER A 281 10.09 -13.61 -18.94
N ALA A 282 10.96 -13.24 -19.88
CA ALA A 282 10.57 -12.69 -21.19
C ALA A 282 9.66 -13.65 -21.99
N SER A 283 9.52 -14.91 -21.56
CA SER A 283 8.40 -15.76 -21.94
C SER A 283 7.35 -15.74 -20.83
N ALA A 284 6.19 -15.14 -21.11
CA ALA A 284 4.96 -15.34 -20.34
C ALA A 284 4.49 -16.82 -20.32
N ALA A 285 5.28 -17.74 -20.90
CA ALA A 285 5.05 -19.17 -20.95
C ALA A 285 5.83 -19.99 -19.90
N ALA A 286 6.86 -19.45 -19.22
CA ALA A 286 7.75 -20.23 -18.33
C ALA A 286 7.71 -19.86 -16.83
N GLY A 287 6.73 -19.05 -16.40
CA GLY A 287 6.45 -18.84 -14.99
C GLY A 287 7.17 -17.64 -14.35
N VAL A 288 6.59 -17.20 -13.22
CA VAL A 288 7.11 -16.13 -12.36
C VAL A 288 8.22 -16.72 -11.49
N LYS A 289 9.42 -16.10 -11.45
CA LYS A 289 10.47 -16.54 -10.53
C LYS A 289 9.95 -16.46 -9.08
N PRO A 290 10.23 -17.44 -8.21
CA PRO A 290 9.85 -17.34 -6.81
C PRO A 290 10.47 -16.09 -6.16
N PRO A 291 9.84 -15.53 -5.10
CA PRO A 291 10.44 -14.50 -4.28
C PRO A 291 11.84 -14.89 -3.79
N LEU A 292 12.78 -13.94 -3.80
CA LEU A 292 14.17 -14.19 -3.38
C LEU A 292 14.24 -14.72 -1.94
N CYS A 293 13.37 -14.22 -1.05
CA CYS A 293 13.28 -14.62 0.35
C CYS A 293 12.92 -16.10 0.57
N LEU A 294 12.53 -16.85 -0.47
CA LEU A 294 12.36 -18.31 -0.39
C LEU A 294 13.69 -19.07 -0.43
N ASP A 295 14.76 -18.43 -0.90
CA ASP A 295 16.13 -18.95 -0.91
C ASP A 295 16.95 -18.20 0.14
N ALA A 296 17.25 -18.88 1.26
CA ALA A 296 17.93 -18.25 2.39
C ALA A 296 19.39 -17.85 2.05
N ASP A 297 20.09 -18.64 1.24
CA ASP A 297 21.49 -18.37 0.90
C ASP A 297 21.59 -17.18 -0.05
N ALA A 298 20.75 -17.15 -1.09
CA ALA A 298 20.70 -16.02 -2.01
C ALA A 298 20.25 -14.73 -1.30
N THR A 299 19.29 -14.84 -0.38
CA THR A 299 18.83 -13.69 0.42
C THR A 299 19.95 -13.13 1.29
N VAL A 300 20.67 -13.99 2.02
CA VAL A 300 21.78 -13.57 2.88
C VAL A 300 22.89 -12.95 2.04
N ALA A 301 23.24 -13.54 0.89
CA ALA A 301 24.27 -12.99 0.00
C ALA A 301 23.93 -11.57 -0.49
N VAL A 302 22.67 -11.31 -0.85
CA VAL A 302 22.21 -9.96 -1.22
C VAL A 302 22.30 -8.99 -0.04
N VAL A 303 21.79 -9.38 1.13
CA VAL A 303 21.80 -8.52 2.33
C VAL A 303 23.22 -8.20 2.77
N GLU A 304 24.14 -9.18 2.76
CA GLU A 304 25.57 -8.98 3.06
C GLU A 304 26.26 -8.10 2.02
N GLY A 305 25.93 -8.28 0.73
CA GLY A 305 26.47 -7.44 -0.35
C GLY A 305 26.06 -5.97 -0.19
N VAL A 306 24.78 -5.72 0.07
CA VAL A 306 24.28 -4.35 0.29
C VAL A 306 24.85 -3.77 1.58
N ARG A 307 24.86 -4.53 2.68
CA ARG A 307 25.38 -4.04 3.96
C ARG A 307 26.83 -3.58 3.86
N ARG A 308 27.66 -4.28 3.09
CA ARG A 308 29.06 -3.88 2.80
C ARG A 308 29.19 -2.65 1.90
N ALA A 309 28.18 -2.36 1.07
CA ALA A 309 28.20 -1.26 0.11
C ALA A 309 27.67 0.07 0.67
N LEU A 310 26.93 0.03 1.78
CA LEU A 310 26.31 1.18 2.43
C LEU A 310 27.11 1.64 3.66
N ASP A 311 27.00 2.93 4.00
CA ASP A 311 27.56 3.49 5.24
C ASP A 311 26.96 2.80 6.48
N ASP A 312 27.76 2.57 7.52
CA ASP A 312 27.31 1.93 8.78
C ASP A 312 26.13 2.63 9.46
N ARG A 313 25.94 3.94 9.20
CA ARG A 313 24.84 4.76 9.73
C ARG A 313 23.52 4.61 8.94
N THR A 314 23.57 4.04 7.73
CA THR A 314 22.40 3.85 6.89
C THR A 314 21.67 2.61 7.36
N GLY A 315 20.44 2.79 7.86
CA GLY A 315 19.61 1.69 8.33
C GLY A 315 19.25 0.75 7.19
N LEU A 316 19.25 -0.56 7.44
CA LEU A 316 18.93 -1.59 6.46
C LEU A 316 17.73 -2.43 6.91
N VAL A 317 16.71 -2.53 6.07
CA VAL A 317 15.50 -3.32 6.34
C VAL A 317 15.36 -4.45 5.31
N ALA A 318 15.11 -5.68 5.76
CA ALA A 318 14.78 -6.80 4.86
C ALA A 318 13.26 -6.99 4.77
N LYS A 319 12.66 -6.78 3.58
CA LYS A 319 11.21 -6.99 3.37
C LYS A 319 10.91 -8.36 2.78
N LEU A 320 10.19 -9.18 3.53
CA LEU A 320 9.96 -10.59 3.23
C LEU A 320 8.50 -10.87 2.85
N SER A 321 8.30 -11.94 2.07
CA SER A 321 6.98 -12.56 1.88
C SER A 321 6.60 -13.33 3.15
N TRP A 322 5.37 -13.84 3.21
CA TRP A 322 5.06 -14.82 4.24
C TRP A 322 5.96 -16.06 4.08
N LEU A 323 6.60 -16.45 5.18
CA LEU A 323 7.47 -17.60 5.30
C LEU A 323 6.97 -18.45 6.46
N ASP A 324 6.98 -19.77 6.30
CA ASP A 324 6.64 -20.68 7.39
C ASP A 324 7.74 -20.72 8.47
N GLY A 325 7.45 -21.41 9.58
CA GLY A 325 8.37 -21.52 10.72
C GLY A 325 9.77 -22.03 10.35
N PRO A 326 9.90 -23.14 9.60
CA PRO A 326 11.21 -23.63 9.15
C PRO A 326 11.99 -22.63 8.31
N ARG A 327 11.37 -21.98 7.32
CA ARG A 327 12.04 -20.99 6.46
C ARG A 327 12.47 -19.76 7.25
N LEU A 328 11.62 -19.25 8.14
CA LEU A 328 11.99 -18.13 9.03
C LEU A 328 13.17 -18.50 9.93
N SER A 329 13.15 -19.68 10.53
CA SER A 329 14.20 -20.13 11.45
C SER A 329 15.54 -20.34 10.73
N ALA A 330 15.53 -20.71 9.45
CA ALA A 330 16.72 -20.83 8.62
C ALA A 330 17.30 -19.47 8.20
N LEU A 331 16.45 -18.45 8.03
CA LEU A 331 16.82 -17.15 7.46
C LEU A 331 17.10 -16.08 8.53
N VAL A 332 16.17 -15.84 9.46
CA VAL A 332 16.18 -14.70 10.37
C VAL A 332 17.45 -14.63 11.23
N PRO A 333 17.96 -15.71 11.84
CA PRO A 333 19.19 -15.63 12.64
C PRO A 333 20.41 -15.16 11.84
N ARG A 334 20.44 -15.43 10.53
CA ARG A 334 21.52 -14.98 9.62
C ARG A 334 21.34 -13.54 9.18
N LEU A 335 20.10 -13.05 9.08
CA LEU A 335 19.79 -11.65 8.75
C LEU A 335 19.96 -10.71 9.95
N ALA A 336 19.59 -11.14 11.16
CA ALA A 336 19.60 -10.32 12.36
C ALA A 336 20.90 -9.52 12.63
N PRO A 337 22.13 -10.01 12.36
CA PRO A 337 23.34 -9.20 12.50
C PRO A 337 23.58 -8.17 11.39
N LEU A 338 22.82 -8.23 10.29
CA LEU A 338 23.05 -7.45 9.07
C LEU A 338 22.01 -6.35 8.85
N VAL A 339 20.88 -6.41 9.56
CA VAL A 339 19.73 -5.52 9.35
C VAL A 339 19.32 -4.84 10.64
N ASP A 340 18.82 -3.62 10.51
CA ASP A 340 18.21 -2.84 11.58
C ASP A 340 16.71 -3.15 11.72
N GLY A 341 16.10 -3.73 10.68
CA GLY A 341 14.73 -4.19 10.74
C GLY A 341 14.36 -5.27 9.74
N VAL A 342 13.24 -5.93 10.00
CA VAL A 342 12.59 -6.86 9.09
C VAL A 342 11.14 -6.43 8.90
N ALA A 343 10.76 -6.24 7.65
CA ALA A 343 9.41 -5.82 7.25
C ALA A 343 8.63 -6.98 6.65
N GLY A 344 7.35 -7.09 6.96
CA GLY A 344 6.51 -8.12 6.35
C GLY A 344 5.08 -8.14 6.86
N ILE A 345 4.15 -8.71 6.09
CA ILE A 345 4.41 -9.49 4.86
C ILE A 345 4.14 -8.68 3.59
N ASN A 346 4.87 -9.00 2.52
CA ASN A 346 4.42 -8.63 1.17
C ASN A 346 3.12 -9.39 0.82
N THR A 347 2.49 -9.02 -0.30
CA THR A 347 1.24 -9.60 -0.79
C THR A 347 1.33 -11.13 -0.95
N LEU A 348 0.24 -11.85 -0.71
CA LEU A 348 0.18 -13.27 -1.03
C LEU A 348 -0.06 -13.45 -2.53
N GLN A 349 0.76 -14.25 -3.20
CA GLN A 349 0.55 -14.58 -4.61
C GLN A 349 -0.69 -15.47 -4.75
N SER A 350 -1.64 -15.07 -5.59
CA SER A 350 -2.92 -15.76 -5.78
C SER A 350 -3.31 -15.81 -7.25
N ARG A 351 -4.09 -16.82 -7.64
CA ARG A 351 -4.76 -16.86 -8.94
C ARG A 351 -5.95 -15.90 -8.86
N VAL A 352 -5.98 -14.90 -9.73
CA VAL A 352 -6.99 -13.84 -9.71
C VAL A 352 -7.73 -13.81 -11.04
N VAL A 353 -9.00 -14.14 -10.98
CA VAL A 353 -9.89 -14.23 -12.14
C VAL A 353 -11.12 -13.35 -11.93
N ARG A 354 -11.75 -12.94 -13.02
CA ARG A 354 -13.05 -12.30 -13.01
C ARG A 354 -14.15 -13.34 -12.85
N SER A 355 -15.36 -12.85 -12.62
CA SER A 355 -16.57 -13.69 -12.51
C SER A 355 -16.91 -14.48 -13.79
N ASP A 356 -16.40 -14.05 -14.95
CA ASP A 356 -16.52 -14.75 -16.24
C ASP A 356 -15.42 -15.79 -16.50
N GLY A 357 -14.48 -15.97 -15.55
CA GLY A 357 -13.39 -16.94 -15.63
C GLY A 357 -12.13 -16.42 -16.33
N GLU A 358 -12.16 -15.23 -16.92
CA GLU A 358 -10.99 -14.61 -17.54
C GLU A 358 -10.05 -14.00 -16.48
N PRO A 359 -8.74 -13.84 -16.77
CA PRO A 359 -7.84 -13.15 -15.87
C PRO A 359 -8.27 -11.69 -15.62
N THR A 360 -8.29 -11.26 -14.36
CA THR A 360 -8.61 -9.86 -13.99
C THR A 360 -7.58 -8.88 -14.56
N PHE A 361 -6.33 -9.31 -14.66
CA PHE A 361 -5.22 -8.54 -15.20
C PHE A 361 -4.84 -9.08 -16.58
N PRO A 362 -4.77 -8.24 -17.64
CA PRO A 362 -4.55 -8.72 -19.00
C PRO A 362 -3.27 -9.57 -19.13
N GLY A 363 -3.44 -10.83 -19.55
CA GLY A 363 -2.36 -11.80 -19.73
C GLY A 363 -1.69 -12.28 -18.43
N ARG A 364 -2.30 -12.03 -17.27
CA ARG A 364 -1.71 -12.30 -15.95
C ARG A 364 -2.74 -12.90 -15.00
N GLU A 365 -2.70 -14.21 -14.83
CA GLU A 365 -3.55 -14.92 -13.85
C GLU A 365 -3.03 -14.80 -12.41
N LEU A 366 -1.72 -14.58 -12.22
CA LEU A 366 -1.13 -14.43 -10.88
C LEU A 366 -1.01 -12.95 -10.51
N ALA A 367 -1.50 -12.60 -9.32
CA ALA A 367 -1.42 -11.25 -8.76
C ALA A 367 -1.27 -11.28 -7.24
N GLY A 368 -0.93 -10.13 -6.65
CA GLY A 368 -0.74 -9.98 -5.21
C GLY A 368 -2.05 -9.68 -4.49
N LEU A 369 -2.49 -10.57 -3.61
CA LEU A 369 -3.62 -10.38 -2.70
C LEU A 369 -3.18 -9.65 -1.43
N SER A 370 -4.00 -8.70 -0.98
CA SER A 370 -3.75 -7.83 0.18
C SER A 370 -5.05 -7.45 0.89
N GLY A 371 -4.93 -6.74 2.01
CA GLY A 371 -6.06 -6.35 2.85
C GLY A 371 -6.43 -7.43 3.87
N VAL A 372 -7.68 -7.46 4.32
CA VAL A 372 -8.13 -8.37 5.40
C VAL A 372 -7.85 -9.83 5.05
N ALA A 373 -7.83 -10.18 3.76
CA ALA A 373 -7.49 -11.51 3.25
C ALA A 373 -6.17 -12.09 3.78
N VAL A 374 -5.19 -11.23 4.09
CA VAL A 374 -3.84 -11.66 4.49
C VAL A 374 -3.54 -11.40 5.97
N ARG A 375 -4.55 -10.99 6.77
CA ARG A 375 -4.38 -10.60 8.18
C ARG A 375 -3.79 -11.72 9.02
N ASP A 376 -4.30 -12.95 8.91
CA ASP A 376 -3.79 -14.07 9.71
C ASP A 376 -2.36 -14.45 9.33
N SER A 377 -2.01 -14.30 8.04
CA SER A 377 -0.62 -14.49 7.59
C SER A 377 0.30 -13.43 8.21
N ALA A 378 -0.12 -12.16 8.28
CA ALA A 378 0.64 -11.09 8.91
C ALA A 378 0.80 -11.30 10.42
N LEU A 379 -0.28 -11.70 11.12
CA LEU A 379 -0.25 -12.01 12.56
C LEU A 379 0.66 -13.20 12.87
N ASP A 380 0.57 -14.29 12.08
CA ASP A 380 1.43 -15.46 12.21
C ASP A 380 2.91 -15.12 11.97
N PHE A 381 3.21 -14.43 10.87
CA PHE A 381 4.56 -14.01 10.53
C PHE A 381 5.16 -13.11 11.61
N THR A 382 4.42 -12.07 12.04
CA THR A 382 4.88 -11.12 13.06
C THR A 382 5.19 -11.82 14.38
N ARG A 383 4.31 -12.70 14.84
CA ARG A 383 4.50 -13.47 16.07
C ARG A 383 5.78 -14.32 16.01
N ARG A 384 6.01 -15.01 14.89
CA ARG A 384 7.21 -15.85 14.70
C ARG A 384 8.48 -15.02 14.63
N LEU A 385 8.43 -13.89 13.92
CA LEU A 385 9.57 -13.00 13.76
C LEU A 385 9.98 -12.37 15.10
N VAL A 386 9.02 -11.90 15.90
CA VAL A 386 9.27 -11.40 17.25
C VAL A 386 9.85 -12.49 18.15
N ALA A 387 9.31 -13.71 18.12
CA ALA A 387 9.87 -14.82 18.88
C ALA A 387 11.33 -15.14 18.50
N LEU A 388 11.67 -15.05 17.20
CA LEU A 388 13.04 -15.25 16.72
C LEU A 388 13.98 -14.10 17.13
N ARG A 389 13.51 -12.85 17.10
CA ARG A 389 14.24 -11.68 17.64
C ARG A 389 14.59 -11.89 19.10
N ASP A 390 13.58 -12.22 19.91
CA ASP A 390 13.71 -12.35 21.36
C ASP A 390 14.62 -13.53 21.75
N ALA A 391 14.61 -14.61 20.97
CA ALA A 391 15.51 -15.76 21.16
C ALA A 391 16.95 -15.53 20.66
N GLY A 392 17.15 -14.66 19.65
CA GLY A 392 18.40 -14.51 18.93
C GLY A 392 19.45 -13.60 19.58
N GLY A 393 19.07 -12.85 20.63
CA GLY A 393 19.98 -11.95 21.37
C GLY A 393 20.51 -10.75 20.57
N ARG A 394 20.06 -10.57 19.32
CA ARG A 394 20.31 -9.39 18.48
C ARG A 394 19.00 -8.69 18.19
N HIS A 395 18.99 -7.38 18.41
CA HIS A 395 17.81 -6.57 18.17
C HIS A 395 17.71 -6.17 16.70
N PHE A 396 16.50 -6.26 16.15
CA PHE A 396 16.09 -5.62 14.90
C PHE A 396 14.61 -5.24 15.06
N ASP A 397 14.20 -4.16 14.42
CA ASP A 397 12.81 -3.69 14.48
C ASP A 397 11.91 -4.52 13.56
N VAL A 398 10.67 -4.74 13.99
CA VAL A 398 9.66 -5.43 13.18
C VAL A 398 8.68 -4.40 12.61
N LEU A 399 8.69 -4.25 11.28
CA LEU A 399 7.74 -3.40 10.54
C LEU A 399 6.62 -4.29 10.00
N ALA A 400 5.57 -4.46 10.79
CA ALA A 400 4.48 -5.39 10.48
C ALA A 400 3.48 -4.78 9.48
N MET A 401 2.99 -5.58 8.54
CA MET A 401 1.97 -5.17 7.59
C MET A 401 1.15 -6.36 7.06
N GLY A 402 -0.06 -6.06 6.61
CA GLY A 402 -1.01 -7.02 6.06
C GLY A 402 -2.32 -7.04 6.85
N GLY A 403 -3.43 -6.68 6.21
CA GLY A 403 -4.75 -6.68 6.85
C GLY A 403 -5.02 -5.58 7.87
N VAL A 404 -4.23 -4.51 7.86
CA VAL A 404 -4.41 -3.31 8.70
C VAL A 404 -5.43 -2.39 8.06
N THR A 405 -6.66 -2.39 8.55
CA THR A 405 -7.81 -1.69 7.93
C THR A 405 -8.59 -0.82 8.92
N ASP A 406 -8.27 -0.92 10.21
CA ASP A 406 -8.90 -0.21 11.32
C ASP A 406 -7.93 -0.12 12.53
N PRO A 407 -8.26 0.62 13.61
CA PRO A 407 -7.41 0.69 14.80
C PRO A 407 -7.16 -0.67 15.48
N ALA A 408 -8.16 -1.56 15.50
CA ALA A 408 -8.04 -2.86 16.15
C ALA A 408 -7.01 -3.78 15.45
N SER A 409 -6.98 -3.76 14.13
CA SER A 409 -6.01 -4.51 13.32
C SER A 409 -4.60 -3.92 13.40
N PHE A 410 -4.47 -2.60 13.56
CA PHE A 410 -3.19 -1.97 13.94
C PHE A 410 -2.72 -2.48 15.30
N GLU A 411 -3.58 -2.40 16.32
CA GLU A 411 -3.27 -2.79 17.70
C GLU A 411 -2.89 -4.27 17.78
N ALA A 412 -3.56 -5.14 17.03
CA ALA A 412 -3.27 -6.57 17.00
C ALA A 412 -1.84 -6.87 16.56
N LEU A 413 -1.29 -6.17 15.56
CA LEU A 413 0.10 -6.36 15.13
C LEU A 413 1.09 -5.68 16.09
N PHE A 414 0.78 -4.46 16.54
CA PHE A 414 1.64 -3.74 17.48
C PHE A 414 1.77 -4.49 18.82
N GLY A 415 0.67 -5.06 19.31
CA GLY A 415 0.61 -5.86 20.53
C GLY A 415 1.36 -7.20 20.45
N LEU A 416 1.65 -7.70 19.24
CA LEU A 416 2.55 -8.85 19.04
C LEU A 416 4.03 -8.46 19.15
N GLY A 417 4.36 -7.18 19.33
CA GLY A 417 5.72 -6.69 19.49
C GLY A 417 6.31 -6.04 18.23
N ALA A 418 5.49 -5.71 17.23
CA ALA A 418 5.92 -4.93 16.07
C ALA A 418 6.25 -3.48 16.46
N ASP A 419 7.34 -2.92 15.97
CA ASP A 419 7.82 -1.58 16.33
C ASP A 419 7.13 -0.49 15.50
N ALA A 420 6.72 -0.83 14.27
CA ALA A 420 5.80 -0.04 13.46
C ALA A 420 4.81 -0.94 12.71
N VAL A 421 3.66 -0.38 12.35
CA VAL A 421 2.63 -1.11 11.60
C VAL A 421 2.24 -0.31 10.36
N GLN A 422 2.30 -0.94 9.19
CA GLN A 422 2.04 -0.29 7.91
C GLN A 422 0.77 -0.82 7.24
N SER A 423 0.06 0.06 6.51
CA SER A 423 -1.16 -0.27 5.78
C SER A 423 -1.11 0.21 4.33
N ALA A 424 -1.34 -0.71 3.38
CA ALA A 424 -1.55 -0.39 1.96
C ALA A 424 -3.05 -0.40 1.61
N SER A 425 -3.71 -1.58 1.63
CA SER A 425 -5.13 -1.69 1.28
C SER A 425 -6.06 -0.90 2.21
N GLY A 426 -5.72 -0.80 3.50
CA GLY A 426 -6.46 0.05 4.44
C GLY A 426 -6.27 1.53 4.14
N ALA A 427 -5.04 1.99 3.87
CA ALA A 427 -4.78 3.37 3.45
C ALA A 427 -5.43 3.71 2.08
N PHE A 428 -5.52 2.73 1.17
CA PHE A 428 -6.27 2.87 -0.08
C PHE A 428 -7.77 3.03 0.19
N ALA A 429 -8.37 2.18 1.02
CA ALA A 429 -9.82 2.20 1.21
C ALA A 429 -10.32 3.22 2.24
N ASN A 430 -9.51 3.55 3.24
CA ASN A 430 -9.85 4.48 4.31
C ASN A 430 -8.82 5.63 4.34
N PRO A 431 -9.15 6.81 3.77
CA PRO A 431 -8.23 7.95 3.80
C PRO A 431 -8.00 8.52 5.21
N PHE A 432 -8.77 8.08 6.20
CA PHE A 432 -8.67 8.54 7.59
C PHE A 432 -8.07 7.52 8.55
N LEU A 433 -7.54 6.39 8.06
CA LEU A 433 -7.06 5.30 8.91
C LEU A 433 -6.03 5.75 9.97
N ALA A 434 -5.04 6.58 9.60
CA ALA A 434 -4.08 7.10 10.58
C ALA A 434 -4.71 8.01 11.63
N ARG A 435 -5.64 8.90 11.23
CA ARG A 435 -6.43 9.71 12.17
C ARG A 435 -7.16 8.82 13.17
N ASP A 436 -7.83 7.79 12.67
CA ASP A 436 -8.64 6.90 13.51
C ASP A 436 -7.77 6.11 14.49
N CYS A 437 -6.58 5.64 14.05
CA CYS A 437 -5.63 4.97 14.92
C CYS A 437 -5.07 5.91 16.01
N VAL A 438 -4.70 7.14 15.64
CA VAL A 438 -4.22 8.16 16.57
C VAL A 438 -5.29 8.51 17.59
N ALA A 439 -6.54 8.71 17.16
CA ALA A 439 -7.64 9.04 18.05
C ALA A 439 -7.98 7.90 19.02
N ALA A 440 -7.96 6.65 18.55
CA ALA A 440 -8.32 5.50 19.37
C ALA A 440 -7.20 5.06 20.33
N LEU A 441 -5.93 5.16 19.91
CA LEU A 441 -4.81 4.53 20.60
C LEU A 441 -3.73 5.53 21.03
N GLY A 442 -3.74 6.77 20.55
CA GLY A 442 -2.65 7.72 20.67
C GLY A 442 -2.21 8.01 22.11
N GLU A 443 -3.13 8.02 23.07
CA GLU A 443 -2.82 8.26 24.50
C GLU A 443 -2.40 6.98 25.26
N MET A 444 -2.82 5.81 24.79
CA MET A 444 -2.66 4.55 25.53
C MET A 444 -1.65 3.59 24.89
N LEU A 445 -1.23 3.82 23.65
CA LEU A 445 -0.34 2.92 22.93
C LEU A 445 0.98 2.77 23.72
N PRO A 446 1.40 1.54 24.07
CA PRO A 446 2.58 1.32 24.91
C PRO A 446 3.88 1.61 24.14
N ARG A 447 5.02 1.53 24.85
CA ARG A 447 6.38 1.72 24.29
C ARG A 447 6.63 3.10 23.67
N ALA A 448 5.84 4.11 24.05
CA ALA A 448 6.21 5.48 23.79
C ALA A 448 7.45 5.84 24.63
N LEU A 449 8.29 6.71 24.09
CA LEU A 449 9.43 7.27 24.78
C LEU A 449 8.96 8.11 25.96
N GLU A 450 9.67 8.00 27.08
CA GLU A 450 9.46 8.88 28.22
C GLU A 450 9.75 10.33 27.82
N PRO A 451 8.96 11.32 28.28
CA PRO A 451 9.24 12.72 28.02
C PRO A 451 10.66 13.07 28.48
N VAL A 452 11.45 13.69 27.60
CA VAL A 452 12.75 14.24 28.00
C VAL A 452 12.47 15.34 29.03
N ARG A 453 12.85 15.10 30.30
CA ARG A 453 12.63 16.03 31.41
C ARG A 453 13.52 17.26 31.35
#